data_AF-A0A3L6QL11-F1
#
_entry.id   AF-A0A3L6QL11-F1
#
_cell.length_a   1.000
_cell.length_b   1.000
_cell.length_c   1.000
_cell.angle_alpha   90.00
_cell.angle_beta   90.00
_cell.angle_gamma   90.00
#
_symmetry.space_group_name_H-M   'P 1'
#
loop_
_entity.id
_entity.type
_entity.pdbx_description
1 polymer ?
#
loop_
_entity_poly.entity_id
_entity_poly.type
_entity_poly.pdbx_seq_one_letter_code
_entity_poly.pdbx_strand_id
1 'polypeptide(L)'
;MNQRTSVSQKFVKHSKEEEIRYKIRLSSSLDVARFLIMQGNTFRGHDESSIFLNKGTYREMIDWYKDKVETVKDAYDKGLKNCQMLAPSIQKDLTKACAEEVTAVIMDEIRGRRFSVLIDESRDVSIKEQNGYGSKVCE
;
A
#
# COMPACT_ATOMS: atom_id res chain seq x y z
N MET A 1 -18.77 2.88 48.09
CA MET A 1 -18.22 1.56 47.68
C MET A 1 -19.09 1.03 46.55
N ASN A 2 -18.90 1.45 45.31
CA ASN A 2 -17.92 1.06 44.29
C ASN A 2 -18.15 -0.34 43.69
N GLN A 3 -18.08 -0.37 42.35
CA GLN A 3 -17.88 -1.52 41.45
C GLN A 3 -19.11 -2.33 41.02
N ARG A 4 -19.59 -2.02 39.81
CA ARG A 4 -19.38 -2.88 38.63
C ARG A 4 -19.75 -2.10 37.37
N THR A 5 -18.77 -1.35 36.89
CA THR A 5 -18.69 -0.88 35.50
C THR A 5 -18.63 -2.11 34.60
N SER A 6 -19.78 -2.55 34.08
CA SER A 6 -19.83 -3.64 33.12
C SER A 6 -19.37 -3.11 31.77
N VAL A 7 -18.07 -3.29 31.51
CA VAL A 7 -17.41 -3.07 30.21
C VAL A 7 -17.98 -4.00 29.12
N SER A 8 -18.85 -4.94 29.48
CA SER A 8 -19.39 -5.99 28.62
C SER A 8 -20.36 -5.51 27.53
N GLN A 9 -20.80 -4.24 27.54
CA GLN A 9 -21.60 -3.65 26.45
C GLN A 9 -20.75 -2.95 25.36
N LYS A 10 -19.43 -2.80 25.53
CA LYS A 10 -18.59 -2.14 24.51
C LYS A 10 -18.19 -3.04 23.32
N PHE A 11 -18.45 -4.34 23.42
CA PHE A 11 -18.24 -5.33 22.34
C PHE A 11 -19.51 -5.54 21.48
N VAL A 12 -20.43 -4.57 21.46
CA VAL A 12 -21.52 -4.58 20.48
C VAL A 12 -20.87 -4.50 19.11
N LYS A 13 -20.81 -5.66 18.43
CA LYS A 13 -20.86 -5.83 16.98
C LYS A 13 -20.28 -4.64 16.23
N HIS A 14 -19.06 -4.77 15.69
CA HIS A 14 -18.82 -4.12 14.40
C HIS A 14 -20.03 -4.50 13.51
N SER A 15 -20.87 -3.54 13.17
CA SER A 15 -22.10 -3.86 12.45
C SER A 15 -21.71 -4.45 11.10
N LYS A 16 -22.52 -5.35 10.54
CA LYS A 16 -22.20 -6.01 9.26
C LYS A 16 -21.86 -4.97 8.18
N GLU A 17 -22.49 -3.81 8.26
CA GLU A 17 -22.25 -2.66 7.40
C GLU A 17 -20.84 -2.06 7.55
N GLU A 18 -20.28 -1.99 8.76
CA GLU A 18 -18.88 -1.55 8.97
C GLU A 18 -17.88 -2.58 8.45
N GLU A 19 -18.17 -3.87 8.57
CA GLU A 19 -17.33 -4.93 8.00
C GLU A 19 -17.31 -4.85 6.47
N ILE A 20 -18.48 -4.65 5.85
CA ILE A 20 -18.60 -4.44 4.40
C ILE A 20 -17.82 -3.19 3.98
N ARG A 21 -17.98 -2.07 4.67
CA ARG A 21 -17.20 -0.84 4.41
C ARG A 21 -15.71 -1.08 4.56
N TYR A 22 -15.28 -1.82 5.58
CA TYR A 22 -13.88 -2.16 5.78
C TYR A 22 -13.33 -2.98 4.61
N LYS A 23 -14.05 -4.01 4.17
CA LYS A 23 -13.67 -4.82 3.00
C LYS A 23 -13.56 -3.98 1.74
N ILE A 24 -14.53 -3.07 1.49
CA ILE A 24 -14.46 -2.15 0.35
C ILE A 24 -13.19 -1.30 0.41
N ARG A 25 -12.90 -0.67 1.57
CA ARG A 25 -11.69 0.15 1.74
C ARG A 25 -10.41 -0.67 1.52
N LEU A 26 -10.35 -1.90 2.05
CA LEU A 26 -9.19 -2.77 1.91
C LEU A 26 -8.99 -3.19 0.45
N SER A 27 -10.04 -3.62 -0.24
CA SER A 27 -9.98 -4.01 -1.64
C SER A 27 -9.56 -2.84 -2.53
N SER A 28 -10.15 -1.66 -2.36
CA SER A 28 -9.75 -0.48 -3.14
C SER A 28 -8.31 -0.06 -2.90
N SER A 29 -7.84 -0.19 -1.65
CA SER A 29 -6.43 0.06 -1.31
C SER A 29 -5.49 -0.92 -1.99
N LEU A 30 -5.84 -2.21 -2.06
CA LEU A 30 -5.08 -3.24 -2.76
C LEU A 30 -5.07 -3.02 -4.28
N ASP A 31 -6.18 -2.58 -4.86
CA ASP A 31 -6.26 -2.29 -6.30
C ASP A 31 -5.35 -1.11 -6.69
N VAL A 32 -5.37 -0.03 -5.89
CA VAL A 32 -4.45 1.09 -6.07
C VAL A 32 -3.00 0.63 -5.88
N ALA A 33 -2.72 -0.16 -4.85
CA ALA A 33 -1.38 -0.70 -4.61
C ALA A 33 -0.87 -1.51 -5.81
N ARG A 34 -1.69 -2.42 -6.31
CA ARG A 34 -1.39 -3.24 -7.49
C ARG A 34 -1.11 -2.37 -8.72
N PHE A 35 -1.93 -1.35 -8.96
CA PHE A 35 -1.72 -0.43 -10.08
C PHE A 35 -0.37 0.30 -9.98
N LEU A 36 -0.01 0.81 -8.80
CA LEU A 36 1.25 1.52 -8.59
C LEU A 36 2.47 0.60 -8.82
N ILE A 37 2.41 -0.64 -8.31
CA ILE A 37 3.44 -1.65 -8.54
C ILE A 37 3.60 -1.94 -10.04
N MET A 38 2.48 -2.15 -10.74
CA MET A 38 2.49 -2.47 -12.17
C MET A 38 3.09 -1.35 -13.04
N GLN A 39 2.95 -0.09 -12.62
CA GLN A 39 3.53 1.06 -13.33
C GLN A 39 4.98 1.35 -12.92
N GLY A 40 5.53 0.64 -11.92
CA GLY A 40 6.82 1.00 -11.33
C GLY A 40 6.81 2.34 -10.61
N ASN A 41 5.62 2.84 -10.24
CA ASN A 41 5.46 4.12 -9.57
C ASN A 41 5.68 3.99 -8.06
N THR A 42 6.20 5.05 -7.45
CA THR A 42 6.38 5.08 -6.00
C THR A 42 5.02 5.18 -5.30
N PHE A 43 4.81 4.34 -4.28
CA PHE A 43 3.65 4.44 -3.38
C PHE A 43 3.62 5.78 -2.64
N ARG A 44 4.82 6.30 -2.35
CA ARG A 44 5.05 7.49 -1.55
C ARG A 44 5.34 8.68 -2.45
N GLY A 45 4.69 9.81 -2.18
CA GLY A 45 5.13 11.13 -2.66
C GLY A 45 6.25 11.68 -1.79
N HIS A 46 6.97 12.68 -2.28
CA HIS A 46 8.12 13.27 -1.59
C HIS A 46 7.72 14.11 -0.35
N ASP A 47 6.46 14.53 -0.23
CA ASP A 47 5.89 15.24 0.93
C ASP A 47 4.50 14.66 1.29
N GLU A 48 4.26 14.38 2.57
CA GLU A 48 2.97 13.89 3.12
C GLU A 48 2.24 15.00 3.89
N SER A 49 2.68 16.26 3.81
CA SER A 49 2.00 17.38 4.47
C SER A 49 0.65 17.68 3.80
N SER A 50 -0.37 17.95 4.62
CA SER A 50 -1.77 18.15 4.18
C SER A 50 -2.01 19.43 3.37
N ILE A 51 -0.96 20.15 2.99
CA ILE A 51 -1.01 21.56 2.53
C ILE A 51 -0.58 21.71 1.07
N PHE A 52 0.13 20.73 0.50
CA PHE A 52 0.63 20.83 -0.88
C PHE A 52 -0.18 19.99 -1.87
N LEU A 53 -0.18 20.45 -3.13
CA LEU A 53 -0.83 19.87 -4.31
C LEU A 53 -0.45 18.42 -4.62
N ASN A 54 0.42 17.80 -3.82
CA ASN A 54 0.99 16.49 -4.07
C ASN A 54 0.76 15.63 -2.82
N LYS A 55 -0.45 15.10 -2.65
CA LYS A 55 -0.91 14.37 -1.45
C LYS A 55 -0.24 12.99 -1.29
N GLY A 56 0.72 12.68 -2.16
CA GLY A 56 1.26 11.35 -2.40
C GLY A 56 0.42 10.58 -3.41
N THR A 57 1.08 9.93 -4.37
CA THR A 57 0.48 9.22 -5.51
C THR A 57 -0.62 8.26 -5.08
N TYR A 58 -0.43 7.56 -3.95
CA TYR A 58 -1.45 6.67 -3.40
C TYR A 58 -2.75 7.39 -3.01
N ARG A 59 -2.66 8.54 -2.33
CA ARG A 59 -3.83 9.27 -1.84
C ARG A 59 -4.61 9.90 -2.99
N GLU A 60 -3.90 10.40 -4.01
CA GLU A 60 -4.50 10.93 -5.23
C GLU A 60 -5.24 9.84 -6.01
N MET A 61 -4.65 8.65 -6.14
CA MET A 61 -5.30 7.50 -6.78
C MET A 61 -6.56 7.06 -6.02
N ILE A 62 -6.54 7.09 -4.69
CA ILE A 62 -7.72 6.79 -3.87
C ILE A 62 -8.80 7.87 -4.02
N ASP A 63 -8.44 9.15 -4.01
CA ASP A 63 -9.39 10.25 -4.24
C ASP A 63 -10.01 10.14 -5.65
N TRP A 64 -9.20 9.86 -6.68
CA TRP A 64 -9.71 9.53 -8.03
C TRP A 64 -10.67 8.34 -8.01
N TYR A 65 -10.38 7.29 -7.24
CA TYR A 65 -11.26 6.12 -7.17
C TYR A 65 -12.61 6.47 -6.53
N LYS A 66 -12.62 7.28 -5.45
CA LYS A 66 -13.87 7.77 -4.85
C LYS A 66 -14.70 8.58 -5.84
N ASP A 67 -14.07 9.40 -6.67
CA ASP A 67 -14.78 10.19 -7.68
C ASP A 67 -15.43 9.33 -8.78
N LYS A 68 -14.95 8.09 -8.97
CA LYS A 68 -15.50 7.16 -9.97
C LYS A 68 -16.49 6.15 -9.40
N VAL A 69 -16.34 5.76 -8.14
CA VAL A 69 -17.12 4.68 -7.55
C VAL A 69 -17.75 5.12 -6.24
N GLU A 70 -19.06 5.34 -6.28
CA GLU A 70 -19.85 5.83 -5.15
C GLU A 70 -19.76 4.92 -3.92
N THR A 71 -19.66 3.60 -4.09
CA THR A 71 -19.52 2.67 -2.96
C THR A 71 -18.17 2.81 -2.25
N VAL A 72 -17.11 3.12 -2.99
CA VAL A 72 -15.78 3.42 -2.43
C VAL A 72 -15.86 4.74 -1.70
N LYS A 73 -16.40 5.78 -2.33
CA LYS A 73 -16.61 7.09 -1.69
C LYS A 73 -17.38 6.95 -0.37
N ASP A 74 -18.52 6.26 -0.39
CA ASP A 74 -19.34 6.02 0.79
C ASP A 74 -18.58 5.30 1.90
N ALA A 75 -17.79 4.28 1.53
CA ALA A 75 -16.99 3.54 2.49
C ALA A 75 -15.88 4.38 3.14
N TYR A 76 -15.25 5.32 2.41
CA TYR A 76 -14.24 6.21 2.98
C TYR A 76 -14.84 7.38 3.77
N ASP A 77 -15.94 7.96 3.31
CA ASP A 77 -16.56 9.16 3.89
C ASP A 77 -17.39 8.86 5.16
N LYS A 78 -18.09 7.71 5.18
CA LYS A 78 -18.86 7.25 6.37
C LYS A 78 -18.00 6.53 7.39
N GLY A 79 -16.72 6.32 7.13
CA GLY A 79 -15.80 5.73 8.10
C GLY A 79 -15.71 6.59 9.37
N LEU A 80 -15.44 5.95 10.51
CA LEU A 80 -15.00 6.67 11.72
C LEU A 80 -13.91 7.67 11.31
N LYS A 81 -13.98 8.92 11.80
CA LYS A 81 -13.20 10.11 11.40
C LYS A 81 -11.68 9.92 11.20
N ASN A 82 -11.14 8.77 11.59
CA ASN A 82 -9.80 8.29 11.28
C ASN A 82 -9.89 7.08 10.33
N CYS A 83 -10.07 7.33 9.03
CA CYS A 83 -10.05 6.27 8.01
C CYS A 83 -8.64 5.67 7.96
N GLN A 84 -8.39 4.62 8.76
CA GLN A 84 -7.06 4.07 9.03
C GLN A 84 -6.32 3.64 7.74
N MET A 85 -7.06 3.30 6.67
CA MET A 85 -6.49 2.90 5.37
C MET A 85 -5.70 4.00 4.64
N LEU A 86 -5.86 5.27 5.06
CA LEU A 86 -5.06 6.38 4.57
C LEU A 86 -3.93 6.76 5.52
N ALA A 87 -3.85 6.16 6.71
CA ALA A 87 -2.80 6.47 7.67
C ALA A 87 -1.43 6.01 7.13
N PRO A 88 -0.36 6.81 7.31
CA PRO A 88 0.98 6.45 6.82
C PRO A 88 1.46 5.08 7.32
N SER A 89 1.14 4.70 8.56
CA SER A 89 1.49 3.39 9.10
C SER A 89 0.84 2.24 8.34
N ILE A 90 -0.45 2.36 7.99
CA ILE A 90 -1.17 1.32 7.25
C ILE A 90 -0.74 1.27 5.79
N GLN A 91 -0.45 2.43 5.17
CA GLN A 91 0.13 2.45 3.83
C GLN A 91 1.49 1.74 3.80
N LYS A 92 2.31 1.94 4.83
CA LYS A 92 3.60 1.25 4.98
C LYS A 92 3.42 -0.26 5.16
N ASP A 93 2.48 -0.67 6.00
CA ASP A 93 2.20 -2.10 6.22
C ASP A 93 1.68 -2.77 4.95
N LEU A 94 0.79 -2.10 4.20
CA LEU A 94 0.30 -2.57 2.90
C LEU A 94 1.43 -2.72 1.88
N THR A 95 2.29 -1.70 1.78
CA THR A 95 3.45 -1.72 0.90
C THR A 95 4.41 -2.85 1.26
N LYS A 96 4.66 -3.05 2.56
CA LYS A 96 5.51 -4.13 3.07
C LYS A 96 4.94 -5.50 2.72
N ALA A 97 3.65 -5.72 2.98
CA ALA A 97 2.98 -6.98 2.65
C ALA A 97 3.02 -7.26 1.14
N CYS A 98 2.74 -6.26 0.29
CA CYS A 98 2.86 -6.42 -1.16
C CYS A 98 4.29 -6.76 -1.58
N ALA A 99 5.31 -6.11 -1.00
CA ALA A 99 6.71 -6.39 -1.31
C ALA A 99 7.12 -7.81 -0.88
N GLU A 100 6.67 -8.27 0.29
CA GLU A 100 6.90 -9.63 0.79
C GLU A 100 6.30 -10.68 -0.15
N GLU A 101 5.05 -10.51 -0.56
CA GLU A 101 4.37 -11.42 -1.49
C GLU A 101 5.02 -11.44 -2.88
N VAL A 102 5.32 -10.26 -3.44
CA VAL A 102 6.02 -10.18 -4.74
C VAL A 102 7.40 -10.82 -4.66
N THR A 103 8.14 -10.59 -3.57
CA THR A 103 9.44 -11.22 -3.35
C THR A 103 9.31 -12.72 -3.20
N ALA A 104 8.30 -13.22 -2.48
CA ALA A 104 8.05 -14.65 -2.32
C ALA A 104 7.78 -15.34 -3.66
N VAL A 105 6.95 -14.73 -4.51
CA VAL A 105 6.66 -15.24 -5.87
C VAL A 105 7.91 -15.26 -6.74
N ILE A 106 8.68 -14.17 -6.77
CA ILE A 106 9.95 -14.10 -7.53
C ILE A 106 10.94 -15.15 -7.01
N MET A 107 11.07 -15.26 -5.68
CA MET A 107 11.97 -16.21 -5.02
C MET A 107 11.59 -17.65 -5.38
N ASP A 108 10.30 -17.99 -5.39
CA ASP A 108 9.82 -19.31 -5.77
C ASP A 108 10.11 -19.61 -7.25
N GLU A 109 9.95 -18.62 -8.13
CA GLU A 109 10.24 -18.78 -9.56
C GLU A 109 11.73 -19.04 -9.83
N ILE A 110 12.63 -18.35 -9.13
CA ILE A 110 14.07 -18.54 -9.27
C ILE A 110 14.61 -19.70 -8.41
N ARG A 111 13.81 -20.23 -7.47
CA ARG A 111 14.25 -21.26 -6.53
C ARG A 111 14.69 -22.50 -7.30
N GLY A 112 15.95 -22.88 -7.13
CA GLY A 112 16.52 -24.05 -7.80
C GLY A 112 16.89 -23.84 -9.28
N ARG A 113 16.72 -22.63 -9.84
CA ARG A 113 17.22 -22.28 -11.17
C ARG A 113 18.60 -21.65 -11.07
N ARG A 114 19.42 -21.80 -12.12
CA ARG A 114 20.68 -21.06 -12.25
C ARG A 114 20.35 -19.65 -12.72
N PHE A 115 20.76 -18.65 -11.96
CA PHE A 115 20.65 -17.24 -12.35
C PHE A 115 22.04 -16.61 -12.35
N SER A 116 22.24 -15.65 -13.25
CA SER A 116 23.43 -14.81 -13.30
C SER A 116 23.05 -13.38 -12.91
N VAL A 117 23.80 -12.78 -12.00
CA VAL A 117 23.69 -11.36 -11.67
C VAL A 117 24.61 -10.59 -12.62
N LEU A 118 24.04 -9.68 -13.39
CA LEU A 118 24.78 -8.76 -14.26
C LEU A 118 24.93 -7.44 -13.51
N ILE A 119 26.18 -7.04 -13.30
CA ILE A 119 26.53 -5.74 -12.71
C ILE A 119 26.92 -4.84 -13.86
N ASP A 120 26.14 -3.78 -14.09
CA ASP A 120 26.45 -2.76 -15.08
C ASP A 120 26.94 -1.51 -14.35
N GLU A 121 28.15 -1.07 -14.69
CA GLU A 121 28.79 0.10 -14.11
C GLU A 121 28.69 1.25 -15.11
N SER A 122 27.75 2.16 -14.87
CA SER A 122 27.60 3.37 -15.67
C SER A 122 28.24 4.55 -14.93
N ARG A 123 29.22 5.20 -15.58
CA ARG A 123 29.79 6.46 -15.10
C ARG A 123 28.94 7.63 -15.55
N ASP A 124 28.22 8.24 -14.61
CA ASP A 124 27.55 9.51 -14.84
C ASP A 124 28.57 10.67 -14.89
N VAL A 125 28.25 11.73 -15.65
CA VAL A 125 29.12 12.91 -15.84
C VAL A 125 29.30 13.73 -14.54
N SER A 126 28.49 13.46 -13.52
CA SER A 126 28.70 13.90 -12.14
C SER A 126 29.51 12.84 -11.41
N ILE A 127 30.65 13.21 -10.79
CA ILE A 127 31.68 12.35 -10.17
C ILE A 127 31.15 11.52 -8.98
N LYS A 128 30.16 10.64 -9.21
CA LYS A 128 29.64 9.62 -8.29
C LYS A 128 29.19 8.44 -9.13
N GLU A 129 29.87 7.31 -8.96
CA GLU A 129 29.50 6.05 -9.60
C GLU A 129 28.15 5.56 -9.06
N GLN A 130 27.28 5.13 -9.97
CA GLN A 130 26.04 4.43 -9.66
C GLN A 130 26.15 3.00 -10.22
N ASN A 131 25.83 2.02 -9.38
CA ASN A 131 25.87 0.61 -9.78
C ASN A 131 24.44 0.14 -10.04
N GLY A 132 24.18 -0.33 -11.26
CA GLY A 132 22.94 -0.99 -11.64
C GLY A 132 23.05 -2.51 -11.42
N TYR A 133 22.04 -3.11 -10.80
CA TYR A 133 21.96 -4.57 -10.63
C TYR A 133 20.87 -5.13 -11.55
N GLY A 134 21.25 -5.99 -12.50
CA GLY A 134 20.35 -6.79 -13.32
C GLY A 134 20.45 -8.28 -12.97
N SER A 135 19.35 -9.03 -13.10
CA SER A 135 19.36 -10.49 -12.94
C SER A 135 18.76 -11.15 -14.16
N LYS A 136 19.40 -12.21 -14.67
CA LYS A 136 18.93 -12.99 -15.82
C LYS A 136 18.79 -14.46 -15.42
N VAL A 137 17.63 -15.06 -15.70
CA VAL A 137 17.39 -16.49 -15.50
C VAL A 137 17.98 -17.24 -16.69
N CYS A 138 18.82 -18.24 -16.44
CA CYS A 138 19.39 -19.09 -17.48
C CYS A 138 18.54 -20.37 -17.61
N GLU A 139 17.95 -20.60 -18.78
CA GLU A 139 17.30 -21.86 -19.16
C GLU A 139 18.32 -22.99 -19.40
#